data_AF-A0A0B4FQL5-F1
#
_entry.id   AF-A0A0B4FQL5-F1
#
_cell.length_a   1.000
_cell.length_b   1.000
_cell.length_c   1.000
_cell.angle_alpha   90.00
_cell.angle_beta   90.00
_cell.angle_gamma   90.00
#
_symmetry.space_group_name_H-M   'P 1'
#
loop_
_entity.id
_entity.type
_entity.pdbx_description
1 polymer ?
#
loop_
_entity_poly.entity_id
_entity_poly.type
_entity_poly.pdbx_seq_one_letter_code
_entity_poly.pdbx_strand_id
1 'polypeptide(L)'
;MKLFSNRLKGKLQIPASKSYCHRYIIAASLAKEMSILHNISLSDDIQSTIENMKKLGAKIEQREQDFLIQKGDICDNQKNFHFFVPSLLPRFDF
;
A
#
# COMPACT_ATOMS: atom_id res chain seq x y z
N MET A 1 -20.63 25.24 6.89
CA MET A 1 -21.22 23.89 7.13
C MET A 1 -21.64 23.81 8.61
N LYS A 2 -22.93 23.58 8.90
CA LYS A 2 -23.42 23.34 10.27
C LYS A 2 -23.47 21.83 10.51
N LEU A 3 -22.77 21.35 11.54
CA LEU A 3 -22.82 19.94 11.96
C LEU A 3 -23.89 19.80 13.04
N PHE A 4 -24.82 18.86 12.86
CA PHE A 4 -25.86 18.55 13.84
C PHE A 4 -25.48 17.30 14.62
N SER A 5 -25.59 17.36 15.95
CA SER A 5 -25.30 16.25 16.85
C SER A 5 -26.57 15.44 17.10
N ASN A 6 -26.65 14.24 16.52
CA ASN A 6 -27.67 13.23 16.80
C ASN A 6 -27.00 11.92 17.22
N ARG A 7 -27.72 11.07 17.97
CA ARG A 7 -27.20 9.72 18.32
C ARG A 7 -27.10 8.86 17.05
N LEU A 8 -25.88 8.45 16.71
CA LEU A 8 -25.62 7.48 15.64
C LEU A 8 -26.03 6.06 16.08
N LYS A 9 -26.79 5.36 15.23
CA LYS A 9 -27.09 3.93 15.35
C LYS A 9 -26.85 3.27 13.99
N GLY A 10 -26.10 2.18 13.97
CA GLY A 10 -25.76 1.46 12.74
C GLY A 10 -24.68 0.41 12.98
N LYS A 11 -24.32 -0.34 11.93
CA LYS A 11 -23.17 -1.23 11.91
C LYS A 11 -22.08 -0.58 11.07
N LEU A 12 -20.85 -0.59 11.56
CA LEU A 12 -19.69 -0.04 10.87
C LEU A 12 -18.75 -1.19 10.50
N GLN A 13 -18.39 -1.29 9.23
CA GLN A 13 -17.27 -2.13 8.82
C GLN A 13 -15.99 -1.33 8.96
N ILE A 14 -15.09 -1.79 9.82
CA ILE A 14 -13.81 -1.11 10.06
C ILE A 14 -12.91 -1.40 8.86
N PRO A 15 -12.40 -0.37 8.16
CA PRO A 15 -11.47 -0.59 7.06
C PRO A 15 -10.13 -1.13 7.57
N ALA A 16 -9.38 -1.80 6.70
CA ALA A 16 -8.03 -2.23 7.03
C ALA A 16 -7.14 -1.04 7.42
N SER A 17 -6.28 -1.24 8.40
CA SER A 17 -5.34 -0.21 8.83
C SER A 17 -4.30 0.07 7.74
N LYS A 18 -4.19 1.34 7.33
CA LYS A 18 -3.18 1.78 6.35
C LYS A 18 -1.76 1.42 6.79
N SER A 19 -1.41 1.65 8.06
CA SER A 19 -0.07 1.35 8.59
C SER A 19 0.28 -0.13 8.51
N TYR A 20 -0.69 -1.03 8.74
CA TYR A 20 -0.47 -2.46 8.54
C TYR A 20 -0.31 -2.81 7.07
N CYS A 21 -1.12 -2.24 6.18
CA CYS A 21 -1.03 -2.48 4.74
C CYS A 21 0.38 -2.16 4.21
N HIS A 22 0.96 -1.00 4.55
CA HIS A 22 2.34 -0.67 4.17
C HIS A 22 3.35 -1.74 4.62
N ARG A 23 3.30 -2.11 5.90
CA ARG A 23 4.24 -3.09 6.48
C ARG A 23 4.10 -4.45 5.83
N TYR A 24 2.88 -4.90 5.58
CA TYR A 24 2.63 -6.19 4.96
C TYR A 24 3.08 -6.21 3.50
N ILE A 25 2.85 -5.14 2.72
CA ILE A 25 3.33 -5.05 1.34
C ILE A 25 4.85 -5.15 1.29
N ILE A 26 5.55 -4.43 2.19
CA ILE A 26 7.02 -4.46 2.27
C ILE A 26 7.50 -5.86 2.69
N ALA A 27 6.94 -6.42 3.77
CA ALA A 27 7.35 -7.73 4.27
C ALA A 27 7.11 -8.84 3.24
N ALA A 28 5.96 -8.82 2.57
CA ALA A 28 5.60 -9.77 1.52
C ALA A 28 6.53 -9.67 0.31
N SER A 29 6.94 -8.46 -0.06
CA SER A 29 7.88 -8.25 -1.17
C SER A 29 9.27 -8.80 -0.86
N LEU A 30 9.64 -8.88 0.42
CA LEU A 30 10.94 -9.42 0.87
C LEU A 30 10.87 -10.91 1.25
N ALA A 31 9.67 -11.50 1.29
CA ALA A 31 9.48 -12.90 1.62
C ALA A 31 10.09 -13.82 0.54
N LYS A 32 10.61 -14.98 0.96
CA LYS A 32 11.18 -15.97 0.03
C LYS A 32 10.13 -16.58 -0.89
N GLU A 33 8.94 -16.80 -0.35
CA GLU A 33 7.81 -17.44 -1.04
C GLU A 33 6.74 -16.41 -1.42
N MET A 34 5.78 -16.83 -2.25
CA MET A 34 4.61 -16.02 -2.59
C MET A 34 3.78 -15.71 -1.34
N SER A 35 3.43 -14.44 -1.18
CA SER A 35 2.51 -13.94 -0.16
C SER A 35 1.21 -13.49 -0.81
N ILE A 36 0.09 -13.76 -0.13
CA ILE A 36 -1.24 -13.34 -0.56
C ILE A 36 -1.79 -12.40 0.51
N LEU A 37 -2.13 -11.17 0.11
CA LEU A 37 -2.70 -10.17 1.00
C LEU A 37 -4.16 -9.93 0.64
N HIS A 38 -5.04 -10.16 1.60
CA HIS A 38 -6.48 -9.97 1.48
C HIS A 38 -6.91 -8.61 2.02
N ASN A 39 -8.00 -8.08 1.49
CA ASN A 39 -8.72 -6.93 2.07
C ASN A 39 -7.83 -5.69 2.27
N ILE A 40 -6.94 -5.40 1.31
CA ILE A 40 -6.19 -4.15 1.31
C ILE A 40 -7.13 -3.00 0.96
N SER A 41 -7.20 -2.00 1.83
CA SER A 41 -7.85 -0.74 1.51
C SER A 41 -6.91 0.10 0.65
N LEU A 42 -7.22 0.21 -0.64
CA LEU A 42 -6.45 1.06 -1.55
C LEU A 42 -6.62 2.54 -1.19
N SER A 43 -5.49 3.22 -1.07
CA SER A 43 -5.37 4.68 -0.96
C SER A 43 -4.13 5.10 -1.73
N ASP A 44 -4.01 6.40 -2.03
CA ASP A 44 -2.85 6.94 -2.77
C ASP A 44 -1.52 6.57 -2.09
N ASP A 45 -1.48 6.58 -0.76
CA ASP A 45 -0.31 6.14 0.03
C ASP A 45 0.05 4.66 -0.22
N ILE A 46 -0.96 3.78 -0.24
CA ILE A 46 -0.78 2.35 -0.45
C ILE A 46 -0.37 2.06 -1.89
N GLN A 47 -0.98 2.75 -2.85
CA GLN A 47 -0.63 2.64 -4.26
C GLN A 47 0.81 3.11 -4.50
N SER A 48 1.22 4.22 -3.87
CA SER A 48 2.61 4.70 -3.93
C SER A 48 3.59 3.68 -3.37
N THR A 49 3.21 2.98 -2.30
CA THR A 49 4.04 1.90 -1.72
C THR A 49 4.17 0.72 -2.65
N ILE A 50 3.07 0.26 -3.26
CA ILE A 50 3.08 -0.82 -4.25
C ILE A 50 3.98 -0.46 -5.42
N GLU A 51 3.85 0.74 -5.98
CA GLU A 51 4.64 1.18 -7.12
C GLU A 51 6.13 1.33 -6.77
N ASN A 52 6.46 1.80 -5.56
CA ASN A 52 7.84 1.84 -5.09
C ASN A 52 8.42 0.42 -4.91
N MET A 53 7.65 -0.52 -4.37
CA MET A 53 8.09 -1.92 -4.24
C MET A 53 8.28 -2.58 -5.62
N LYS A 54 7.41 -2.30 -6.60
CA LYS A 54 7.62 -2.76 -7.99
C LYS A 54 8.89 -2.18 -8.60
N LYS A 55 9.16 -0.88 -8.43
CA LYS A 55 10.41 -0.23 -8.88
C LYS A 55 11.65 -0.82 -8.23
N LEU A 56 11.52 -1.24 -6.97
CA LEU A 56 12.57 -1.96 -6.24
C LEU A 56 12.80 -3.37 -6.78
N GLY A 57 11.90 -3.94 -7.58
CA GLY A 57 12.02 -5.26 -8.18
C GLY A 57 11.00 -6.29 -7.68
N ALA A 58 10.07 -5.91 -6.80
CA ALA A 58 9.01 -6.82 -6.34
C ALA A 58 8.00 -7.11 -7.46
N LYS A 59 7.50 -8.35 -7.52
CA LYS A 59 6.41 -8.73 -8.43
C LYS A 59 5.11 -8.67 -7.64
N ILE A 60 4.26 -7.69 -7.98
CA ILE A 60 2.97 -7.48 -7.30
C ILE A 60 1.86 -7.51 -8.35
N GLU A 61 0.97 -8.48 -8.23
CA GLU A 61 -0.21 -8.67 -9.08
C GLU A 61 -1.48 -8.50 -8.24
N GLN A 62 -2.44 -7.72 -8.74
CA GLN A 62 -3.76 -7.63 -8.13
C GLN A 62 -4.70 -8.62 -8.82
N ARG A 63 -5.34 -9.50 -8.03
CA ARG A 63 -6.38 -10.41 -8.49
C ARG A 63 -7.63 -10.20 -7.67
N GLU A 64 -8.68 -9.68 -8.29
CA GLU A 64 -9.93 -9.34 -7.63
C GLU A 64 -9.69 -8.40 -6.41
N GLN A 65 -9.85 -8.93 -5.20
CA GLN A 65 -9.69 -8.22 -3.93
C GLN A 65 -8.34 -8.51 -3.24
N ASP A 66 -7.51 -9.35 -3.86
CA ASP A 66 -6.27 -9.85 -3.29
C ASP A 66 -5.04 -9.34 -4.04
N PHE A 67 -3.93 -9.26 -3.31
CA PHE A 67 -2.62 -8.95 -3.86
C PHE A 67 -1.70 -10.14 -3.71
N LEU A 68 -1.23 -10.66 -4.84
CA LEU A 68 -0.21 -11.69 -4.91
C LEU A 68 1.14 -10.99 -5.02
N ILE A 69 1.99 -11.22 -4.03
CA ILE A 69 3.28 -10.54 -3.89
C ILE A 69 4.38 -11.60 -3.85
N GLN A 70 5.38 -11.44 -4.70
CA GLN A 70 6.56 -12.28 -4.74
C GLN A 70 7.81 -11.42 -4.76
N LYS A 71 8.87 -11.92 -4.11
CA LYS A 71 10.21 -11.39 -4.32
C LYS A 71 10.58 -11.58 -5.80
N GLY A 72 10.85 -10.47 -6.49
CA GLY A 72 11.55 -10.48 -7.78
C GLY A 72 13.02 -10.15 -7.58
N ASP A 73 13.63 -9.42 -8.53
CA ASP A 73 15.06 -9.08 -8.52
C ASP A 73 15.33 -7.88 -7.60
N ILE A 74 14.82 -7.93 -6.37
CA ILE A 74 14.93 -6.83 -5.42
C ILE A 74 16.39 -6.62 -5.06
N CYS A 75 16.93 -5.48 -5.50
CA CYS A 75 18.33 -5.09 -5.29
C CYS A 75 19.37 -6.01 -5.99
N ASP A 76 18.97 -6.97 -6.82
CA ASP A 76 19.89 -7.93 -7.42
C ASP A 76 20.66 -7.34 -8.62
N ASN A 77 20.13 -6.29 -9.27
CA ASN A 77 20.71 -5.71 -10.51
C ASN A 77 20.97 -4.19 -10.47
N GLN A 78 20.80 -3.50 -9.34
CA GLN A 78 21.02 -2.05 -9.24
C GLN A 78 22.10 -1.70 -8.22
N LYS A 79 23.13 -0.97 -8.66
CA LYS A 79 24.22 -0.48 -7.79
C LYS A 79 23.75 0.61 -6.83
N ASN A 80 22.83 1.48 -7.27
CA ASN A 80 22.26 2.58 -6.47
C ASN A 80 20.79 2.80 -6.86
N PHE A 81 19.92 2.93 -5.87
CA PHE A 81 18.55 3.38 -6.07
C PHE A 81 18.45 4.87 -5.81
N HIS A 82 18.01 5.63 -6.81
CA HIS A 82 17.76 7.06 -6.66
C HIS A 82 16.27 7.29 -6.41
N PHE A 83 15.91 7.56 -5.16
CA PHE A 83 14.56 7.94 -4.78
C PHE A 83 14.48 9.45 -4.62
N PHE A 84 13.59 10.08 -5.38
CA PHE A 84 13.23 11.48 -5.16
C PHE A 84 12.14 11.52 -4.09
N VAL A 85 12.43 12.17 -2.96
CA VAL A 85 11.45 12.45 -1.91
C VAL A 85 11.04 13.91 -2.07
N PRO A 86 9.91 14.21 -2.77
CA PRO A 86 9.42 15.57 -2.83
C PRO A 86 9.06 16.06 -1.43
N SER A 87 9.49 17.26 -1.08
CA SER A 87 9.21 17.91 0.21
C SER A 87 7.73 18.29 0.39
N LEU A 88 6.94 18.28 -0.70
CA LEU A 88 5.49 18.36 -0.69
C LEU A 88 4.92 17.51 -1.82
N LEU A 89 4.11 16.50 -1.48
CA LEU A 89 3.04 16.09 -2.39
C LEU A 89 2.10 17.30 -2.54
N PRO A 90 1.61 17.64 -3.75
CA PRO A 90 0.55 18.63 -3.87
C PRO A 90 -0.57 18.18 -2.93
N ARG A 91 -0.86 18.96 -1.89
CA ARG A 91 -2.09 18.80 -1.14
C ARG A 91 -3.19 19.07 -2.15
N PHE A 92 -3.81 18.01 -2.66
CA PHE A 92 -5.09 18.15 -3.32
C PHE A 92 -6.08 18.47 -2.21
N ASP A 93 -6.43 19.76 -2.15
CA ASP A 93 -7.47 20.27 -1.29
C ASP A 93 -8.78 19.58 -1.67
N PHE A 94 -9.34 18.81 -0.73
CA PHE A 94 -10.71 18.30 -0.78
C PHE A 94 -11.66 19.31 -0.11
#